data_AF-A0A267MAK2-F1
#
_entry.id   AF-A0A267MAK2-F1
#
_cell.length_a   1.000
_cell.length_b   1.000
_cell.length_c   1.000
_cell.angle_alpha   90.00
_cell.angle_beta   90.00
_cell.angle_gamma   90.00
#
_symmetry.space_group_name_H-M   'P 1'
#
loop_
_entity.id
_entity.type
_entity.pdbx_description
1 polymer ?
#
loop_
_entity_poly.entity_id
_entity_poly.type
_entity_poly.pdbx_seq_one_letter_code
_entity_poly.pdbx_strand_id
1 'polypeptide(L)' 'MAYSKPSNELVVSKKVDDESMFWFPVIAGIISKKEAEHATMEELQIYNEVAKRKLDLMGGADLSGE' A
#
# COMPACT_ATOMS: atom_id res chain seq x y z
N MET A 1 35.42 2.88 20.40
CA MET A 1 34.41 1.89 19.96
C MET A 1 33.24 2.66 19.36
N ALA A 2 33.05 2.57 18.05
CA ALA A 2 31.90 3.19 17.39
C ALA A 2 30.64 2.38 17.75
N TYR A 3 29.69 3.00 18.44
CA TYR A 3 28.39 2.39 18.70
C TYR A 3 27.62 2.31 17.39
N SER A 4 27.62 1.14 16.76
CA SER A 4 26.73 0.86 15.63
C SER A 4 25.31 0.74 16.16
N LYS A 5 24.46 1.73 15.87
CA LYS A 5 23.02 1.67 16.19
C LYS A 5 22.40 0.52 15.40
N PRO A 6 21.65 -0.40 16.04
CA PRO A 6 20.97 -1.46 15.30
C PRO A 6 19.90 -0.86 14.38
N SER A 7 19.79 -1.48 13.21
CA SER A 7 18.98 -1.12 12.06
C SER A 7 17.47 -1.09 12.36
N ASN A 8 16.98 0.01 12.91
CA ASN A 8 15.53 0.27 13.02
C ASN A 8 14.90 0.60 11.66
N GLU A 9 15.70 1.05 10.69
CA GLU A 9 15.22 1.49 9.38
C GLU A 9 14.61 0.32 8.57
N LEU A 10 15.25 -0.86 8.60
CA LEU A 10 14.78 -2.08 7.92
C LEU A 10 13.48 -2.65 8.50
N VAL A 11 13.28 -2.52 9.81
CA VAL A 11 12.05 -3.00 10.48
C VAL A 11 10.90 -2.02 10.24
N VAL A 12 11.20 -0.72 10.17
CA VAL A 12 10.21 0.32 9.86
C VAL A 12 9.76 0.21 8.40
N SER A 13 10.69 0.06 7.45
CA SER A 13 10.33 -0.06 6.02
C SER A 13 9.46 -1.28 5.73
N LYS A 14 9.77 -2.44 6.31
CA LYS A 14 8.95 -3.66 6.14
C LYS A 14 7.51 -3.50 6.61
N LYS A 15 7.29 -2.86 7.76
CA LYS A 15 5.93 -2.62 8.28
C LYS A 15 5.13 -1.68 7.40
N VAL A 16 5.79 -0.67 6.83
CA VAL A 16 5.17 0.27 5.88
C VAL A 16 4.76 -0.46 4.61
N ASP A 17 5.59 -1.37 4.08
CA ASP A 17 5.27 -2.15 2.88
C ASP A 17 4.13 -3.15 3.12
N ASP A 18 4.11 -3.85 4.27
CA ASP A 18 3.06 -4.82 4.59
C ASP A 18 1.70 -4.14 4.82
N GLU A 19 1.67 -2.96 5.43
CA GLU A 19 0.44 -2.16 5.58
C GLU A 19 0.04 -1.42 4.31
N SER A 20 0.98 -1.18 3.38
CA SER A 20 0.70 -0.48 2.13
C SER A 20 -0.34 -1.22 1.30
N MET A 21 -0.24 -2.56 1.20
CA MET A 21 -1.21 -3.38 0.47
C MET A 21 -2.58 -3.45 1.17
N PHE A 22 -2.63 -3.29 2.49
CA PHE A 22 -3.88 -3.27 3.23
C PHE A 22 -4.65 -1.96 3.00
N TRP A 23 -3.93 -0.82 2.97
CA TRP A 23 -4.54 0.51 2.81
C TRP A 23 -4.61 1.00 1.36
N PHE A 24 -3.92 0.35 0.43
CA PHE A 24 -3.92 0.70 -0.99
C PHE A 24 -5.32 0.92 -1.60
N PRO A 25 -6.33 0.07 -1.37
CA PRO A 25 -7.63 0.26 -1.99
C PRO A 25 -8.43 1.40 -1.33
N VAL A 26 -8.09 1.78 -0.09
CA VAL A 26 -8.64 2.97 0.58
C VAL A 26 -8.03 4.23 -0.03
N ILE A 27 -6.71 4.26 -0.19
CA ILE A 27 -5.98 5.40 -0.78
C ILE A 27 -6.41 5.62 -2.23
N ALA A 28 -6.58 4.53 -2.99
CA ALA A 28 -7.07 4.58 -4.37
C ALA A 28 -8.58 4.93 -4.47
N GLY A 29 -9.28 5.05 -3.33
CA GLY A 29 -10.70 5.39 -3.29
C GLY A 29 -11.59 4.31 -3.92
N ILE A 30 -11.28 3.03 -3.68
CA ILE A 30 -12.10 1.87 -4.07
C ILE A 30 -13.04 1.49 -2.93
N ILE A 31 -12.55 1.47 -1.70
CA ILE A 31 -13.31 1.13 -0.49
C ILE A 31 -13.02 2.14 0.63
N SER A 32 -13.90 2.21 1.62
CA SER A 32 -13.69 2.97 2.85
C SER A 32 -12.79 2.23 3.84
N LYS A 33 -12.29 2.97 4.84
CA LYS A 33 -11.52 2.41 5.96
C LYS A 33 -12.29 1.28 6.69
N LYS A 34 -13.58 1.50 6.94
CA LYS A 34 -14.44 0.53 7.64
C LYS A 34 -14.60 -0.75 6.84
N GLU A 35 -14.72 -0.65 5.52
CA GLU A 35 -14.79 -1.82 4.64
C GLU A 35 -13.46 -2.60 4.63
N ALA A 36 -12.32 -1.92 4.59
CA ALA A 36 -11.01 -2.57 4.67
C ALA A 36 -10.78 -3.32 5.99
N GLU A 37 -11.21 -2.76 7.12
CA GLU A 37 -11.10 -3.38 8.45
C GLU A 37 -11.96 -4.65 8.60
N HIS A 38 -13.01 -4.80 7.79
CA HIS A 38 -13.90 -5.97 7.79
C HIS A 38 -13.64 -6.94 6.63
N ALA A 39 -12.80 -6.57 5.67
CA ALA A 39 -12.51 -7.37 4.50
C ALA A 39 -11.64 -8.58 4.85
N THR A 40 -11.98 -9.71 4.26
CA THR A 40 -11.11 -10.89 4.24
C THR A 40 -9.86 -10.62 3.39
N MET A 41 -8.83 -11.44 3.56
CA MET A 41 -7.61 -11.36 2.73
C MET A 41 -7.92 -11.50 1.23
N GLU A 42 -8.85 -12.38 0.87
CA GLU A 42 -9.27 -12.59 -0.52
C GLU A 42 -9.98 -11.35 -1.10
N GLU A 43 -10.88 -10.74 -0.34
CA GLU A 43 -11.55 -9.50 -0.75
C GLU A 43 -10.53 -8.35 -0.89
N LEU A 44 -9.58 -8.22 0.04
CA LEU A 44 -8.50 -7.23 -0.06
C LEU A 44 -7.65 -7.41 -1.31
N GLN A 45 -7.32 -8.64 -1.70
CA GLN A 45 -6.60 -8.91 -2.94
C GLN A 45 -7.39 -8.45 -4.17
N ILE A 46 -8.71 -8.68 -4.18
CA ILE A 46 -9.59 -8.21 -5.26
C ILE A 46 -9.63 -6.68 -5.29
N TYR A 47 -9.80 -6.02 -4.15
CA TYR A 47 -9.82 -4.56 -4.07
C TYR A 47 -8.50 -3.94 -4.53
N ASN A 48 -7.37 -4.57 -4.21
CA ASN A 48 -6.06 -4.15 -4.68
C ASN A 48 -5.91 -4.25 -6.19
N GLU A 49 -6.39 -5.34 -6.79
CA GLU A 49 -6.38 -5.49 -8.26
C GLU A 49 -7.28 -4.45 -8.93
N VAL A 50 -8.44 -4.14 -8.35
CA VAL A 50 -9.34 -3.07 -8.83
C VAL A 50 -8.66 -1.70 -8.71
N ALA A 51 -8.02 -1.42 -7.58
CA ALA A 51 -7.27 -0.18 -7.35
C ALA A 51 -6.14 0.00 -8.38
N LYS A 52 -5.38 -1.06 -8.65
CA LYS A 52 -4.32 -1.07 -9.66
C LYS A 52 -4.88 -0.73 -11.04
N ARG A 53 -5.93 -1.43 -11.47
CA ARG A 53 -6.59 -1.18 -12.77
C ARG A 53 -7.13 0.24 -12.89
N LYS A 54 -7.68 0.81 -11.81
CA LYS A 54 -8.13 2.20 -11.79
C LYS A 54 -6.97 3.14 -12.07
N LEU A 55 -5.82 2.96 -11.42
CA LEU A 55 -4.64 3.79 -11.65
C LEU A 55 -4.07 3.62 -13.07
N ASP A 56 -4.03 2.39 -13.58
CA ASP A 56 -3.60 2.10 -14.95
C ASP A 56 -4.49 2.83 -15.97
N LEU A 57 -5.81 2.78 -15.79
CA LEU A 57 -6.80 3.45 -16.65
C LEU A 57 -6.79 4.98 -16.52
N MET A 58 -6.40 5.51 -15.35
CA MET A 58 -6.18 6.94 -15.15
C MET A 58 -4.92 7.45 -15.85
N GLY A 59 -4.27 6.60 -16.64
CA GLY A 59 -3.12 6.94 -17.47
C GLY A 59 -1.79 6.76 -16.75
N GLY A 60 -1.74 5.85 -15.77
CA GLY A 60 -0.54 5.53 -14.99
C GLY A 60 0.20 6.81 -14.61
N ALA A 61 -0.35 7.56 -13.64
CA ALA A 61 0.19 8.85 -13.20
C ALA A 61 1.70 8.86 -13.38
N ASP A 62 2.15 9.59 -14.40
CA ASP A 62 3.53 9.61 -14.84
C ASP A 62 4.37 10.10 -13.65
N LEU A 63 4.91 9.15 -12.87
CA LEU A 63 5.84 9.43 -11.80
C LEU A 63 7.25 9.67 -12.38
N SER A 64 7.40 9.63 -13.71
CA SER A 64 8.47 10.36 -14.40
C SER A 64 8.12 11.85 -14.32
N GLY A 65 8.64 12.51 -13.29
CA GLY A 65 8.80 13.96 -13.38
C GLY A 65 9.80 14.26 -14.48
N GLU A 66 9.32 14.71 -15.64
CA GLU A 66 10.07 15.55 -16.59
C GLU A 66 9.56 16.99 -16.53
#